data_AF-A0A953Q2D2-F1
#
_entry.id   AF-A0A953Q2D2-F1
#
_cell.length_a   1.000
_cell.length_b   1.000
_cell.length_c   1.000
_cell.angle_alpha   90.00
_cell.angle_beta   90.00
_cell.angle_gamma   90.00
#
_symmetry.space_group_name_H-M   'P 1'
#
loop_
_entity.id
_entity.type
_entity.pdbx_description
1 polymer ?
#
loop_
_entity_poly.entity_id
_entity_poly.type
_entity_poly.pdbx_seq_one_letter_code
_entity_poly.pdbx_strand_id
1 'polypeptide(L)'
;MYKTVLVKDLIEDGDRLLRELDRRHFPISAAFWYDSPDRLAWNLYIVSEVADAPGPLEAYMRIQQAMSGLKGVSLSLDDIVILSPHSTAFRDLRRTIEGVSQMSASGKKVSLEGVALEDCYIYRWSYD
;
A
#
# COMPACT_ATOMS: atom_id res chain seq x y z
N MET A 1 -10.19 -1.82 16.00
CA MET A 1 -9.53 -3.09 16.40
C MET A 1 -8.13 -3.07 15.81
N TYR A 2 -7.08 -3.21 16.61
CA TYR A 2 -5.69 -3.21 16.11
C TYR A 2 -5.41 -4.53 15.39
N LYS A 3 -4.93 -4.47 14.14
CA LYS A 3 -4.58 -5.64 13.32
C LYS A 3 -3.07 -5.87 13.46
N THR A 4 -2.66 -6.66 14.45
CA THR A 4 -1.24 -6.92 14.76
C THR A 4 -0.62 -8.03 13.91
N VAL A 5 -1.44 -8.77 13.15
CA VAL A 5 -0.99 -9.81 12.23
C VAL A 5 -1.69 -9.60 10.89
N LEU A 6 -0.90 -9.53 9.81
CA LEU A 6 -1.45 -9.53 8.46
C LEU A 6 -1.96 -10.93 8.12
N VAL A 7 -3.27 -11.09 8.12
CA VAL A 7 -3.91 -12.35 7.76
C VAL A 7 -4.16 -12.43 6.25
N LYS A 8 -4.23 -13.66 5.75
CA LYS A 8 -4.46 -13.96 4.32
C LYS A 8 -5.68 -13.22 3.75
N ASP A 9 -6.77 -13.16 4.50
CA ASP A 9 -8.00 -12.48 4.06
C ASP A 9 -7.79 -10.98 3.78
N LEU A 10 -6.94 -10.30 4.56
CA LEU A 10 -6.60 -8.89 4.32
C LEU A 10 -5.70 -8.72 3.09
N ILE A 11 -4.80 -9.68 2.86
CA ILE A 11 -3.98 -9.70 1.64
C ILE A 11 -4.87 -9.88 0.41
N GLU A 12 -5.85 -10.78 0.47
CA GLU A 12 -6.80 -11.00 -0.63
C GLU A 12 -7.72 -9.79 -0.82
N ASP A 13 -8.20 -9.18 0.26
CA ASP A 13 -9.02 -7.97 0.18
C ASP A 13 -8.25 -6.78 -0.41
N GLY A 14 -6.96 -6.64 -0.08
CA GLY A 14 -6.08 -5.65 -0.68
C GLY A 14 -5.94 -5.85 -2.19
N ASP A 15 -5.70 -7.07 -2.66
CA ASP A 15 -5.64 -7.39 -4.10
C ASP A 15 -6.96 -7.05 -4.80
N ARG A 16 -8.09 -7.42 -4.19
CA ARG A 16 -9.43 -7.11 -4.73
C ARG A 16 -9.67 -5.60 -4.85
N LEU A 17 -9.28 -4.82 -3.85
CA LEU A 17 -9.36 -3.36 -3.92
C LEU A 17 -8.48 -2.79 -5.03
N LEU A 18 -7.22 -3.23 -5.10
CA LEU A 18 -6.26 -2.77 -6.09
C LEU A 18 -6.75 -3.03 -7.53
N ARG A 19 -7.32 -4.21 -7.79
CA ARG A 19 -7.92 -4.53 -9.10
C ARG A 19 -9.11 -3.65 -9.43
N GLU A 20 -9.96 -3.33 -8.45
CA GLU A 20 -11.11 -2.43 -8.66
C GLU A 20 -10.65 -0.99 -8.91
N LEU A 21 -9.58 -0.54 -8.24
CA LEU A 21 -8.95 0.75 -8.50
C LEU A 21 -8.36 0.82 -9.91
N ASP A 22 -7.71 -0.25 -10.38
CA ASP A 22 -7.19 -0.33 -11.74
C ASP A 22 -8.30 -0.25 -12.78
N ARG A 23 -9.42 -0.97 -12.58
CA ARG A 23 -10.63 -0.87 -13.44
C ARG A 23 -11.21 0.54 -13.50
N ARG A 24 -11.01 1.34 -12.45
CA ARG A 24 -11.45 2.73 -12.34
C ARG A 24 -10.39 3.73 -12.77
N HIS A 25 -9.28 3.27 -13.38
CA HIS A 25 -8.17 4.11 -13.82
C HIS A 25 -7.64 5.00 -12.69
N PHE A 26 -7.60 4.48 -11.46
CA PHE A 26 -6.95 5.14 -10.34
C PHE A 26 -5.44 4.91 -10.46
N PRO A 27 -4.61 5.96 -10.57
CA PRO A 27 -3.18 5.79 -10.77
C PRO A 27 -2.52 5.33 -9.46
N ILE A 28 -1.81 4.21 -9.50
CA ILE A 28 -1.12 3.64 -8.34
C ILE A 28 0.34 3.41 -8.71
N SER A 29 1.24 4.12 -8.05
CA SER A 29 2.68 4.01 -8.27
C SER A 29 3.31 2.92 -7.41
N ALA A 30 2.76 2.69 -6.21
CA ALA A 30 3.12 1.59 -5.34
C ALA A 30 1.92 1.20 -4.46
N ALA A 31 1.82 -0.09 -4.11
CA ALA A 31 0.87 -0.56 -3.12
C ALA A 31 1.44 -1.73 -2.33
N PHE A 32 1.34 -1.64 -1.00
CA PHE A 32 1.93 -2.60 -0.09
C PHE A 32 1.28 -2.52 1.29
N TRP A 33 1.20 -3.64 1.99
CA TRP A 33 0.92 -3.67 3.42
C TRP A 33 2.21 -3.37 4.18
N TYR A 34 2.14 -2.56 5.22
CA TYR A 34 3.25 -2.26 6.11
C TYR A 34 2.79 -2.27 7.56
N ASP A 35 3.55 -2.94 8.43
CA ASP A 35 3.34 -2.88 9.88
C ASP A 35 4.02 -1.63 10.41
N SER A 36 3.27 -0.52 10.47
CA SER A 36 3.83 0.74 10.91
C SER A 36 4.02 0.73 12.43
N PRO A 37 5.24 0.96 12.94
CA PRO A 37 5.50 1.05 14.38
C PRO A 37 4.66 2.14 15.06
N ASP A 38 4.33 3.20 14.32
CA ASP A 38 3.56 4.35 14.82
C ASP A 38 2.07 4.02 14.96
N ARG A 39 1.54 3.14 14.10
CA ARG A 39 0.11 2.78 14.09
C ARG A 39 -0.20 1.52 14.86
N LEU A 40 0.81 0.72 15.19
CA LEU A 40 0.67 -0.56 15.90
C LEU A 40 -0.33 -1.50 15.20
N ALA A 41 -0.37 -1.41 13.87
CA ALA A 41 -1.26 -2.18 13.02
C ALA A 41 -0.74 -2.23 11.59
N TRP A 42 -1.08 -3.31 10.90
CA TRP A 42 -0.91 -3.44 9.46
C TRP A 42 -1.85 -2.49 8.72
N ASN A 43 -1.26 -1.65 7.86
CA ASN A 43 -2.00 -0.75 6.98
C ASN A 43 -1.64 -0.99 5.52
N LEU A 44 -2.64 -0.85 4.64
CA LEU A 44 -2.46 -0.88 3.19
C LEU A 44 -2.06 0.51 2.72
N TYR A 45 -0.80 0.68 2.37
CA TYR A 45 -0.27 1.89 1.78
C TYR A 45 -0.55 1.88 0.28
N ILE A 46 -1.15 2.97 -0.22
CA ILE A 46 -1.37 3.22 -1.64
C ILE A 46 -0.68 4.54 -1.98
N VAL A 47 0.24 4.51 -2.93
CA VAL A 47 0.99 5.69 -3.38
C VAL A 47 0.41 6.16 -4.70
N SER A 48 -0.06 7.41 -4.74
CA SER A 48 -0.79 7.94 -5.89
C SER A 48 -0.62 9.44 -6.03
N GLU A 49 -0.43 9.90 -7.27
CA GLU A 49 -0.44 11.33 -7.63
C GLU A 49 -1.78 12.02 -7.29
N VAL A 50 -2.88 11.25 -7.18
CA VAL A 50 -4.18 11.78 -6.74
C VAL A 50 -4.08 12.43 -5.35
N ALA A 51 -3.14 11.96 -4.52
CA ALA A 51 -2.88 12.53 -3.20
C ALA A 51 -2.24 13.93 -3.26
N ASP A 52 -1.55 14.29 -4.34
CA ASP A 52 -1.02 15.63 -4.59
C ASP A 52 -2.08 16.52 -5.23
N ALA A 53 -2.67 16.03 -6.31
CA ALA A 53 -3.69 16.73 -7.08
C ALA A 53 -4.68 15.71 -7.67
N PRO A 54 -5.99 15.85 -7.40
CA PRO A 54 -6.66 16.95 -6.70
C PRO A 54 -6.52 16.97 -5.16
N GLY A 55 -5.92 15.95 -4.55
CA GLY A 55 -5.55 15.95 -3.13
C GLY A 55 -6.08 14.75 -2.33
N PRO A 56 -5.70 14.62 -1.05
CA PRO A 56 -5.98 13.43 -0.25
C PRO A 56 -7.47 13.12 -0.08
N LEU A 57 -8.31 14.14 0.03
CA LEU A 57 -9.77 13.97 0.18
C LEU A 57 -10.37 13.24 -1.02
N GLU A 58 -10.06 13.69 -2.24
CA GLU A 58 -10.55 13.04 -3.46
C GLU A 58 -9.99 11.62 -3.57
N ALA A 59 -8.73 11.42 -3.18
CA ALA A 59 -8.10 10.12 -3.19
C ALA A 59 -8.87 9.12 -2.29
N TYR A 60 -9.18 9.51 -1.05
CA TYR A 60 -10.00 8.70 -0.15
C TYR A 60 -11.43 8.50 -0.66
N MET A 61 -12.06 9.53 -1.26
CA MET A 61 -13.40 9.39 -1.84
C MET A 61 -13.42 8.33 -2.95
N ARG A 62 -12.45 8.36 -3.87
CA ARG A 62 -12.35 7.39 -4.97
C ARG A 62 -12.08 5.97 -4.45
N ILE A 63 -11.26 5.84 -3.41
CA ILE A 63 -11.03 4.55 -2.74
C ILE A 63 -12.32 4.03 -2.09
N GLN A 64 -13.04 4.89 -1.36
CA GLN A 64 -14.31 4.51 -0.73
C GLN A 64 -15.35 4.07 -1.77
N GLN A 65 -15.42 4.75 -2.92
CA GLN A 65 -16.28 4.33 -4.03
C GLN A 65 -15.87 2.98 -4.61
N ALA A 66 -14.57 2.69 -4.74
CA ALA A 66 -14.08 1.37 -5.15
C ALA A 66 -14.49 0.29 -4.15
N MET A 67 -14.29 0.53 -2.85
CA MET A 67 -14.67 -0.40 -1.78
C MET A 67 -16.17 -0.68 -1.73
N SER A 68 -17.02 0.32 -2.03
CA SER A 68 -18.49 0.14 -2.02
C SER A 68 -19.00 -0.94 -3.00
N GLY A 69 -18.22 -1.26 -4.04
CA GLY A 69 -18.53 -2.33 -4.98
C GLY A 69 -18.10 -3.72 -4.51
N LEU A 70 -17.30 -3.81 -3.46
CA LEU A 70 -16.72 -5.06 -2.98
C LEU A 70 -17.60 -5.66 -1.88
N LYS A 71 -18.12 -6.88 -2.12
CA LYS A 71 -18.88 -7.63 -1.12
C LYS A 71 -17.98 -8.57 -0.33
N GLY A 72 -18.22 -8.68 0.97
CA GLY A 72 -17.52 -9.61 1.86
C GLY A 72 -16.03 -9.30 1.99
N VAL A 73 -15.68 -8.01 2.09
CA VAL A 73 -14.33 -7.56 2.45
C VAL A 73 -14.30 -7.17 3.92
N SER A 74 -13.23 -7.53 4.63
CA SER A 74 -12.93 -7.15 6.01
C SER A 74 -12.04 -5.91 6.10
N LEU A 75 -11.55 -5.44 4.95
CA LEU A 75 -10.84 -4.17 4.79
C LEU A 75 -11.80 -2.99 4.98
N SER A 76 -11.38 -2.02 5.81
CA SER A 76 -12.05 -0.75 6.05
C SER A 76 -11.20 0.42 5.55
N LEU A 77 -11.78 1.60 5.40
CA LEU A 77 -11.04 2.79 4.97
C LEU A 77 -9.93 3.17 5.97
N ASP A 78 -10.12 2.89 7.26
CA ASP A 78 -9.14 3.15 8.33
C ASP A 78 -7.88 2.30 8.21
N ASP A 79 -7.97 1.17 7.50
CA ASP A 79 -6.84 0.31 7.21
C ASP A 79 -5.94 0.89 6.10
N ILE A 80 -6.41 1.90 5.36
CA ILE A 80 -5.76 2.42 4.18
C ILE A 80 -5.02 3.72 4.51
N VAL A 81 -3.76 3.79 4.07
CA VAL A 81 -2.97 5.02 4.11
C VAL A 81 -2.65 5.42 2.68
N ILE A 82 -3.08 6.61 2.28
CA ILE A 82 -2.70 7.19 0.99
C ILE A 82 -1.54 8.16 1.14
N LEU A 83 -0.50 7.95 0.33
CA LEU A 83 0.65 8.84 0.27
C LEU A 83 0.82 9.41 -1.14
N SER A 84 1.35 10.61 -1.18
CA SER A 84 1.83 11.21 -2.42
C SER A 84 3.21 10.65 -2.78
N PRO A 85 3.49 10.41 -4.08
CA PRO A 85 4.82 10.05 -4.56
C PRO A 85 5.88 11.13 -4.29
N HIS A 86 5.45 12.38 -4.09
CA HIS A 86 6.32 13.53 -3.83
C HIS A 86 6.48 13.86 -2.34
N SER A 87 5.68 13.22 -1.47
CA SER A 87 5.72 13.44 -0.04
C SER A 87 7.05 12.99 0.60
N THR A 88 7.50 13.73 1.62
CA THR A 88 8.66 13.33 2.43
C THR A 88 8.41 12.00 3.12
N ALA A 89 7.18 11.78 3.63
CA ALA A 89 6.77 10.54 4.25
C ALA A 89 6.98 9.31 3.35
N PHE A 90 6.55 9.38 2.08
CA PHE A 90 6.78 8.28 1.15
C PHE A 90 8.26 8.11 0.81
N ARG A 91 9.01 9.20 0.65
CA ARG A 91 10.44 9.15 0.37
C ARG A 91 11.23 8.44 1.47
N ASP A 92 10.91 8.74 2.72
CA ASP A 92 11.58 8.12 3.88
C ASP A 92 11.19 6.65 4.01
N LEU A 93 9.90 6.33 3.87
CA LEU A 93 9.42 4.95 3.87
C LEU A 93 10.01 4.11 2.72
N ARG A 94 10.11 4.68 1.51
CA ARG A 94 10.75 4.07 0.35
C ARG A 94 12.20 3.70 0.66
N ARG A 95 12.99 4.60 1.25
CA ARG A 95 14.38 4.32 1.64
C ARG A 95 14.48 3.19 2.66
N THR A 96 13.56 3.11 3.61
CA THR A 96 13.52 2.03 4.60
C THR A 96 13.27 0.68 3.91
N ILE A 97 12.23 0.60 3.08
CA ILE A 97 11.86 -0.64 2.37
C ILE A 97 12.98 -1.08 1.41
N GLU A 98 13.51 -0.15 0.60
CA GLU A 98 14.60 -0.44 -0.34
C GLU A 98 15.90 -0.79 0.40
N GLY A 99 16.22 -0.11 1.51
CA GLY A 99 17.40 -0.38 2.32
C GLY A 99 17.38 -1.78 2.94
N VAL A 100 16.21 -2.23 3.44
CA VAL A 100 16.03 -3.62 3.91
C VAL A 100 16.25 -4.61 2.77
N SER A 101 15.69 -4.35 1.58
CA SER A 101 15.84 -5.24 0.42
C SER A 101 17.29 -5.43 -0.03
N GLN A 102 18.11 -4.38 0.08
CA GLN A 102 19.53 -4.40 -0.28
C GLN A 102 20.41 -5.14 0.74
N MET A 103 19.98 -5.24 2.00
CA MET A 103 20.72 -6.00 3.03
C MET A 103 20.37 -7.49 2.98
N SER A 104 19.14 -7.85 2.60
CA SER A 104 18.69 -9.24 2.52
C SER A 104 19.19 -9.98 1.27
N ALA A 105 19.50 -9.26 0.19
CA ALA A 105 20.10 -9.83 -1.01
C ALA A 105 21.57 -9.40 -1.11
N SER A 106 22.49 -10.34 -1.34
CA SER A 106 23.94 -10.11 -1.48
C SER A 106 24.32 -9.23 -2.70
N GLY A 107 23.85 -7.98 -2.76
CA GLY A 107 24.18 -6.98 -3.78
C GLY A 107 23.37 -7.04 -5.09
N LYS A 108 22.24 -7.76 -5.15
CA LYS A 108 21.36 -7.79 -6.33
C LYS A 108 20.05 -7.04 -6.07
N LYS A 109 19.69 -6.12 -6.97
CA LYS A 109 18.39 -5.45 -7.02
C LYS A 109 17.32 -6.52 -7.26
N VAL A 110 16.54 -6.86 -6.23
CA VAL A 110 15.45 -7.84 -6.32
C VAL A 110 14.18 -7.11 -6.72
N SER A 111 13.42 -7.67 -7.67
CA SER A 111 12.06 -7.18 -7.94
C SER A 111 11.22 -7.34 -6.67
N LEU A 112 10.71 -6.24 -6.13
CA LEU A 112 9.98 -6.22 -4.87
C LEU A 112 8.55 -6.74 -4.97
N GLU A 113 8.05 -7.00 -6.19
CA GLU A 113 6.69 -7.52 -6.39
C GLU A 113 6.54 -8.92 -5.78
N GLY A 114 5.58 -9.07 -4.85
CA GLY A 114 5.32 -10.35 -4.17
C GLY A 114 6.34 -10.72 -3.08
N VAL A 115 7.25 -9.81 -2.70
CA VAL A 115 8.19 -10.03 -1.60
C VAL A 115 7.50 -9.76 -0.27
N ALA A 116 7.53 -10.76 0.62
CA ALA A 116 7.25 -10.58 2.04
C ALA A 116 8.57 -10.25 2.74
N LEU A 117 8.73 -9.00 3.16
CA LEU A 117 9.72 -8.62 4.17
C LEU A 117 9.06 -8.82 5.54
N GLU A 118 9.85 -8.96 6.62
CA GLU A 118 9.29 -9.19 7.97
C GLU A 118 8.18 -8.19 8.34
N ASP A 119 8.29 -6.95 7.86
CA ASP A 119 7.37 -5.85 8.16
C ASP A 119 6.54 -5.37 6.94
N CYS A 120 6.61 -6.04 5.77
CA CYS A 120 5.99 -5.55 4.55
C CYS A 120 5.53 -6.65 3.58
N TYR A 121 4.37 -6.47 2.95
CA TYR A 121 3.89 -7.29 1.84
C TYR A 121 3.60 -6.41 0.62
N ILE A 122 4.33 -6.60 -0.48
CA ILE A 122 4.30 -5.68 -1.62
C ILE A 122 3.48 -6.26 -2.78
N TYR A 123 2.46 -5.52 -3.24
CA TYR A 123 1.69 -5.87 -4.44
C TYR A 123 2.33 -5.33 -5.71
N ARG A 124 2.71 -4.05 -5.70
CA ARG A 124 3.31 -3.36 -6.85
C ARG A 124 4.31 -2.31 -6.39
N TRP A 125 5.40 -2.16 -7.14
CA TRP A 125 6.46 -1.20 -6.86
C TRP A 125 7.05 -0.65 -8.17
N SER A 126 6.45 0.41 -8.73
CA SER A 126 6.85 0.96 -10.04
C SER A 126 7.95 2.02 -9.94
N TYR A 127 8.91 1.85 -9.03
CA TYR A 127 10.03 2.76 -8.85
C TYR A 127 11.36 2.03 -9.09
N ASP A 128 12.12 2.57 -10.05
CA ASP A 128 13.52 2.18 -10.31
C ASP A 128 14.50 2.88 -9.36
#